data_AF-A0AAW1NRC7-F1
#
_entry.id   AF-A0AAW1NRC7-F1
#
_cell.length_a   1.000
_cell.length_b   1.000
_cell.length_c   1.000
_cell.angle_alpha   90.00
_cell.angle_beta   90.00
_cell.angle_gamma   90.00
#
_symmetry.space_group_name_H-M   'P 1'
#
loop_
_entity.id
_entity.type
_entity.pdbx_description
1 polymer ?
#
loop_
_entity_poly.entity_id
_entity_poly.type
_entity_poly.pdbx_seq_one_letter_code
_entity_poly.pdbx_strand_id
1 'polypeptide(L)'
;MAAALTSCLRRSGGLTTVQSSFWLRWQSEGAQGSAKLLPGTVYELHKVFSQKEVTAFLDTTGDNNDFHHDSGAARLQGFKGAIMPGMLCASLFPALVAQNHPGAVYASQELKFVKPVLVGEDVYAKVEHDGKRRQTQ
;
A
#
# COMPACT_ATOMS: atom_id res chain seq x y z
N MET A 1 11.83 15.92 9.12
CA MET A 1 11.91 15.91 7.65
C MET A 1 10.62 15.35 7.05
N ALA A 2 10.23 15.82 5.87
CA ALA A 2 9.03 15.34 5.17
C ALA A 2 9.44 14.98 3.76
N ALA A 3 8.96 13.84 3.28
CA ALA A 3 9.28 13.21 2.01
C ALA A 3 7.96 12.87 1.33
N ALA A 4 7.72 13.33 0.09
CA ALA A 4 6.64 12.74 -0.67
C ALA A 4 7.12 11.45 -1.30
N LEU A 5 6.18 10.50 -1.37
CA LEU A 5 6.43 9.25 -2.04
C LEU A 5 5.35 9.04 -3.10
N THR A 6 5.75 8.83 -4.35
CA THR A 6 4.85 8.34 -5.39
C THR A 6 4.86 6.82 -5.33
N SER A 7 3.68 6.19 -5.27
CA SER A 7 3.60 4.75 -5.17
C SER A 7 2.63 4.11 -6.15
N CYS A 8 3.05 2.95 -6.65
CA CYS A 8 2.30 2.15 -7.61
C CYS A 8 2.25 0.72 -7.11
N LEU A 9 1.04 0.19 -7.01
CA LEU A 9 0.83 -1.24 -6.84
C LEU A 9 0.76 -1.91 -8.22
N ARG A 10 1.42 -3.04 -8.48
CA ARG A 10 1.26 -3.82 -9.73
C ARG A 10 1.10 -5.31 -9.43
N ARG A 11 0.68 -6.07 -10.43
CA ARG A 11 0.79 -7.54 -10.46
C ARG A 11 1.89 -7.91 -11.45
N SER A 12 2.58 -9.04 -11.24
CA SER A 12 3.38 -9.67 -12.29
C SER A 12 2.48 -10.12 -13.45
N GLY A 13 2.66 -9.55 -14.66
CA GLY A 13 1.99 -9.99 -15.89
C GLY A 13 0.76 -9.18 -16.37
N GLY A 14 0.40 -8.05 -15.74
CA GLY A 14 -0.67 -7.17 -16.25
C GLY A 14 -0.95 -5.96 -15.34
N LEU A 15 -1.43 -4.84 -15.91
CA LEU A 15 -1.78 -3.64 -15.15
C LEU A 15 -3.07 -3.87 -14.35
N THR A 16 -2.95 -4.20 -13.07
CA THR A 16 -3.90 -3.85 -11.99
C THR A 16 -3.18 -2.87 -11.07
N THR A 17 -3.82 -1.76 -10.68
CA THR A 17 -3.10 -0.65 -10.03
C THR A 17 -3.92 -0.01 -8.92
N VAL A 18 -3.38 -0.03 -7.70
CA VAL A 18 -3.68 1.00 -6.70
C VAL A 18 -2.61 2.06 -6.89
N GLN A 19 -3.02 3.25 -7.31
CA GLN A 19 -2.12 4.41 -7.35
C GLN A 19 -2.25 5.11 -6.02
N SER A 20 -1.13 5.46 -5.41
CA SER A 20 -1.13 6.23 -4.19
C SER A 20 -0.05 7.29 -4.21
N SER A 21 -0.37 8.41 -3.59
CA SER A 21 0.57 9.46 -3.24
C SER A 21 0.42 9.67 -1.75
N PHE A 22 1.51 9.57 -0.99
CA PHE A 22 1.44 9.71 0.46
C PHE A 22 2.60 10.52 1.02
N TRP A 23 2.38 11.04 2.22
CA TRP A 23 3.24 11.99 2.88
C TRP A 23 3.65 11.42 4.23
N LEU A 24 4.96 11.34 4.44
CA LEU A 24 5.52 10.95 5.72
C LEU A 24 5.94 12.18 6.50
N ARG A 25 5.61 12.19 7.79
CA ARG A 25 6.19 13.12 8.75
C ARG A 25 7.25 12.38 9.54
N TRP A 26 8.50 12.78 9.35
CA TRP A 26 9.64 12.31 10.13
C TRP A 26 10.06 13.44 11.07
N GLN A 27 10.21 13.21 12.37
CA GLN A 27 10.92 14.15 13.23
C GLN A 27 12.36 13.67 13.35
N SER A 28 13.29 14.40 12.73
CA SER A 28 14.73 14.11 12.81
C SER A 28 15.35 14.84 13.99
N GLU A 29 14.73 14.75 15.17
CA GLU A 29 15.34 15.28 16.40
C GLU A 29 15.56 14.09 17.33
N GLY A 30 16.72 13.43 17.17
CA GLY A 30 17.20 12.44 18.14
C GLY A 30 17.87 11.19 17.55
N ALA A 31 17.57 10.81 16.30
CA ALA A 31 18.21 9.65 15.69
C ALA A 31 19.60 10.02 15.17
N GLN A 32 20.63 9.74 15.98
CA GLN A 32 22.03 9.81 15.54
C GLN A 32 22.21 8.91 14.32
N GLY A 33 22.58 9.50 13.17
CA GLY A 33 22.86 8.78 11.93
C GLY A 33 21.75 8.77 10.88
N SER A 34 20.96 9.84 10.71
CA SER A 34 19.97 9.91 9.63
C SER A 34 20.67 10.00 8.26
N ALA A 35 20.82 8.86 7.57
CA ALA A 35 21.20 8.86 6.17
C ALA A 35 20.23 9.77 5.39
N LYS A 36 20.79 10.73 4.65
CA LYS A 36 20.01 11.69 3.87
C LYS A 36 19.17 10.91 2.85
N LEU A 37 17.84 11.05 2.91
CA LEU A 37 16.94 10.48 1.90
C LEU A 37 17.22 11.17 0.56
N LEU A 38 17.77 10.43 -0.39
CA LEU A 38 18.08 10.97 -1.71
C LEU A 38 16.79 11.01 -2.54
N PRO A 39 16.53 12.11 -3.28
CA PRO A 39 15.49 12.12 -4.29
C PRO A 39 15.71 10.99 -5.30
N GLY A 40 14.62 10.35 -5.73
CA GLY A 40 14.64 9.20 -6.64
C GLY A 40 14.98 7.87 -5.98
N THR A 41 15.23 7.81 -4.66
CA THR A 41 15.36 6.53 -3.96
C THR A 41 14.05 5.75 -4.06
N VAL A 42 14.16 4.50 -4.52
CA VAL A 42 13.05 3.58 -4.71
C VAL A 42 13.15 2.42 -3.72
N TYR A 43 12.01 2.05 -3.14
CA TYR A 43 11.84 0.91 -2.27
C TYR A 43 10.68 0.04 -2.78
N GLU A 44 10.82 -1.28 -2.72
CA GLU A 44 9.91 -2.22 -3.37
C GLU A 44 9.61 -3.44 -2.49
N LEU A 45 8.42 -4.01 -2.63
CA LEU A 45 7.97 -5.20 -1.92
C LEU A 45 7.00 -6.00 -2.79
N HIS A 46 7.14 -7.33 -2.80
CA HIS A 46 6.14 -8.24 -3.36
C HIS A 46 5.46 -9.01 -2.24
N LYS A 47 4.15 -9.19 -2.32
CA LYS A 47 3.40 -10.02 -1.38
C LYS A 47 2.20 -10.67 -2.06
N VAL A 48 2.09 -11.99 -1.91
CA VAL A 48 0.85 -12.73 -2.12
C VAL A 48 0.15 -12.85 -0.78
N PHE A 49 -1.05 -12.29 -0.64
CA PHE A 49 -1.85 -12.46 0.57
C PHE A 49 -2.55 -13.81 0.55
N SER A 50 -2.38 -14.57 1.63
CA SER A 50 -3.11 -15.81 1.86
C SER A 50 -4.58 -15.54 2.19
N GLN A 51 -5.46 -16.51 1.92
CA GLN A 51 -6.88 -16.41 2.31
C GLN A 51 -7.05 -16.11 3.79
N LYS A 52 -6.19 -16.69 4.65
CA LYS A 52 -6.20 -16.45 6.10
C LYS A 52 -5.94 -14.99 6.44
N GLU A 53 -4.97 -14.33 5.78
CA GLU A 53 -4.69 -12.91 6.01
C GLU A 53 -5.83 -12.02 5.50
N VAL A 54 -6.45 -12.40 4.39
CA VAL A 54 -7.63 -11.69 3.88
C VAL A 54 -8.78 -11.79 4.87
N THR A 55 -9.12 -12.99 5.34
CA THR A 55 -10.17 -13.18 6.35
C THR A 55 -9.86 -12.43 7.64
N ALA A 56 -8.62 -12.50 8.13
CA ALA A 56 -8.21 -11.76 9.33
C ALA A 56 -8.37 -10.24 9.16
N PHE A 57 -8.08 -9.70 7.97
CA PHE A 57 -8.29 -8.28 7.67
C PHE A 57 -9.78 -7.92 7.68
N LEU A 58 -10.63 -8.73 7.06
CA LEU A 58 -12.09 -8.53 7.04
C LEU A 58 -12.68 -8.56 8.45
N ASP A 59 -12.28 -9.55 9.27
CA ASP A 59 -12.71 -9.66 10.66
C ASP A 59 -12.26 -8.46 11.50
N THR A 60 -11.02 -8.00 11.30
CA THR A 60 -10.46 -6.87 12.05
C THR A 60 -11.13 -5.54 11.68
N THR A 61 -11.48 -5.37 10.41
CA THR A 61 -12.03 -4.10 9.90
C THR A 61 -13.55 -4.04 9.91
N GLY A 62 -14.22 -5.19 9.99
CA GLY A 62 -15.67 -5.30 9.82
C GLY A 62 -16.13 -5.09 8.37
N ASP A 63 -15.22 -5.20 7.39
CA ASP A 63 -15.57 -5.10 5.97
C ASP A 63 -16.34 -6.35 5.53
N ASN A 64 -17.67 -6.22 5.49
CA ASN A 64 -18.60 -7.29 5.13
C ASN A 64 -19.06 -7.20 3.67
N ASN A 65 -18.25 -6.61 2.79
CA ASN A 65 -18.58 -6.61 1.36
C ASN A 65 -18.44 -8.03 0.79
N ASP A 66 -19.55 -8.61 0.31
CA ASP A 66 -19.63 -9.97 -0.24
C ASP A 66 -18.58 -10.26 -1.32
N PHE A 67 -18.12 -9.23 -2.05
CA PHE A 67 -17.09 -9.40 -3.09
C PHE A 67 -15.73 -9.85 -2.55
N HIS A 68 -15.47 -9.68 -1.25
CA HIS A 68 -14.26 -10.14 -0.58
C HIS A 68 -14.40 -11.55 -0.01
N HIS A 69 -15.62 -11.98 0.31
CA HIS A 69 -15.90 -13.25 1.01
C HIS A 69 -16.31 -14.37 0.05
N ASP A 70 -17.06 -14.06 -1.01
CA ASP A 70 -17.66 -15.06 -1.89
C ASP A 70 -17.25 -14.83 -3.36
N SER A 71 -16.47 -15.78 -3.89
CA SER A 71 -16.07 -15.77 -5.30
C SER A 71 -17.26 -15.92 -6.26
N GLY A 72 -18.33 -16.59 -5.87
CA GLY A 72 -19.58 -16.70 -6.61
C GLY A 72 -20.30 -15.35 -6.69
N ALA A 73 -20.49 -14.69 -5.56
CA ALA A 73 -21.08 -13.34 -5.51
C ALA A 73 -20.31 -12.34 -6.38
N ALA A 74 -18.97 -12.36 -6.29
CA ALA A 74 -18.11 -11.52 -7.13
C ALA A 74 -18.25 -11.86 -8.63
N ARG A 75 -18.31 -13.15 -8.99
CA ARG A 75 -18.49 -13.59 -10.39
C ARG A 75 -19.84 -13.19 -10.97
N LEU A 76 -20.91 -13.20 -10.17
CA LEU A 76 -22.23 -12.72 -10.59
C LEU A 76 -22.20 -11.25 -11.00
N GLN A 77 -21.29 -10.46 -10.43
CA GLN A 77 -21.08 -9.05 -10.78
C GLN A 77 -20.00 -8.83 -11.87
N GLY A 78 -19.56 -9.91 -12.54
CA GLY A 78 -18.63 -9.84 -13.66
C GLY A 78 -17.15 -9.84 -13.29
N PHE A 79 -16.80 -10.04 -12.01
CA PHE A 79 -15.42 -10.26 -11.60
C PHE A 79 -14.97 -11.69 -11.90
N LYS A 80 -13.64 -11.92 -11.93
CA LYS A 80 -13.09 -13.27 -12.18
C LYS A 80 -13.10 -14.17 -10.93
N GLY A 81 -13.31 -13.60 -9.75
CA GLY A 81 -13.35 -14.26 -8.45
C GLY A 81 -13.41 -13.22 -7.33
N ALA A 82 -13.23 -13.65 -6.09
CA ALA A 82 -13.19 -12.74 -4.94
C ALA A 82 -12.10 -11.68 -5.11
N ILE A 83 -12.44 -10.43 -4.79
CA ILE A 83 -11.56 -9.27 -4.90
C ILE A 83 -10.83 -9.09 -3.59
N MET A 84 -9.55 -8.74 -3.64
CA MET A 84 -8.77 -8.34 -2.48
C MET A 84 -9.28 -6.98 -1.93
N PRO A 85 -9.43 -6.81 -0.61
CA PRO A 85 -9.71 -5.49 -0.03
C PRO A 85 -8.65 -4.47 -0.46
N GLY A 86 -9.09 -3.34 -1.03
CA GLY A 86 -8.16 -2.33 -1.56
C GLY A 86 -7.23 -1.76 -0.47
N MET A 87 -7.75 -1.62 0.76
CA MET A 87 -6.95 -1.14 1.89
C MET A 87 -5.96 -2.18 2.40
N LEU A 88 -6.24 -3.49 2.27
CA LEU A 88 -5.25 -4.54 2.56
C LEU A 88 -4.07 -4.44 1.61
N CYS A 89 -4.33 -4.23 0.32
CA CYS A 89 -3.30 -3.92 -0.67
C CYS A 89 -2.50 -2.65 -0.30
N ALA A 90 -3.19 -1.56 0.09
CA ALA A 90 -2.56 -0.31 0.47
C ALA A 90 -1.72 -0.40 1.76
N SER A 91 -1.99 -1.38 2.64
CA SER A 91 -1.23 -1.61 3.87
C SER A 91 0.25 -1.95 3.64
N LEU A 92 0.62 -2.34 2.42
CA LEU A 92 2.02 -2.57 2.06
C LEU A 92 2.86 -1.28 2.09
N PHE A 93 2.27 -0.11 1.85
CA PHE A 93 3.00 1.16 1.88
C PHE A 93 3.54 1.51 3.27
N PRO A 94 2.74 1.54 4.35
CA PRO A 94 3.27 1.78 5.70
C PRO A 94 4.25 0.67 6.14
N ALA A 95 4.03 -0.59 5.75
CA ALA A 95 4.97 -1.67 6.05
C ALA A 95 6.35 -1.42 5.41
N LEU A 96 6.37 -1.06 4.13
CA LEU A 96 7.58 -0.78 3.37
C LEU A 96 8.30 0.47 3.89
N VAL A 97 7.54 1.49 4.31
CA VAL A 97 8.12 2.66 5.00
C VAL A 97 8.74 2.28 6.33
N ALA A 98 8.04 1.52 7.18
CA ALA A 98 8.55 1.13 8.50
C ALA A 98 9.84 0.29 8.41
N GLN A 99 9.96 -0.56 7.39
CA GLN A 99 11.17 -1.36 7.14
C GLN A 99 12.40 -0.52 6.79
N ASN A 100 12.20 0.58 6.04
CA ASN A 100 13.30 1.42 5.55
C ASN A 100 13.54 2.67 6.40
N HIS A 101 12.53 3.07 7.17
CA HIS A 101 12.52 4.28 8.00
C HIS A 101 11.88 3.98 9.36
N PRO A 102 12.60 3.28 10.27
CA PRO A 102 12.09 2.98 11.60
C PRO A 102 11.81 4.25 12.41
N GLY A 103 10.60 4.36 12.99
CA GLY A 103 10.18 5.57 13.72
C GLY A 103 9.54 6.65 12.85
N ALA A 104 9.37 6.41 11.53
CA ALA A 104 8.59 7.29 10.68
C ALA A 104 7.12 7.33 11.11
N VAL A 105 6.52 8.52 11.10
CA VAL A 105 5.08 8.68 11.30
C VAL A 105 4.41 8.84 9.93
N TYR A 106 3.48 7.93 9.65
CA TYR A 106 2.71 7.92 8.42
C TYR A 106 1.58 8.95 8.52
N ALA A 107 1.76 10.13 7.91
CA ALA A 107 0.98 11.32 8.26
C ALA A 107 -0.28 11.49 7.42
N SER A 108 -0.19 11.26 6.11
CA SER A 108 -1.35 11.34 5.22
C SER A 108 -1.14 10.56 3.93
N GLN A 109 -2.23 10.19 3.28
CA GLN A 109 -2.23 9.37 2.09
C GLN A 109 -3.45 9.66 1.22
N GLU A 110 -3.21 9.80 -0.07
CA GLU A 110 -4.23 9.77 -1.12
C GLU A 110 -4.15 8.44 -1.86
N LEU A 111 -5.31 7.85 -2.14
CA LEU A 111 -5.45 6.55 -2.76
C LEU A 111 -6.43 6.62 -3.93
N LYS A 112 -6.06 5.96 -5.03
CA LYS A 112 -6.93 5.70 -6.17
C LYS A 112 -6.89 4.23 -6.53
N PHE A 113 -8.02 3.56 -6.36
CA PHE A 113 -8.22 2.16 -6.73
C PHE A 113 -8.61 2.09 -8.21
N VAL A 114 -7.66 1.80 -9.10
CA VAL A 114 -7.89 1.86 -10.56
C VAL A 114 -8.46 0.54 -11.09
N LYS A 115 -8.03 -0.59 -10.54
CA LYS A 115 -8.45 -1.93 -10.97
C LYS A 115 -8.50 -2.91 -9.78
N PRO A 116 -9.40 -3.90 -9.81
CA PRO A 116 -9.50 -4.92 -8.76
C PRO A 116 -8.32 -5.89 -8.82
N VAL A 117 -7.80 -6.24 -7.65
CA VAL A 117 -6.82 -7.33 -7.44
C VAL A 117 -7.60 -8.56 -6.98
N LEU A 118 -7.34 -9.75 -7.52
CA LEU A 118 -8.01 -10.96 -7.03
C LEU A 118 -7.27 -11.52 -5.80
N VAL A 119 -8.01 -12.23 -4.94
CA VAL A 119 -7.38 -12.96 -3.83
C VAL A 119 -6.40 -14.00 -4.37
N GLY A 120 -5.22 -14.10 -3.75
CA GLY A 120 -4.12 -14.98 -4.18
C GLY A 120 -3.24 -14.42 -5.31
N GLU A 121 -3.50 -13.22 -5.81
CA GLU A 121 -2.60 -12.55 -6.75
C GLU A 121 -1.40 -11.92 -6.04
N ASP A 122 -0.26 -11.87 -6.74
CA ASP A 122 0.93 -11.15 -6.28
C ASP A 122 0.72 -9.64 -6.35
N VAL A 123 1.06 -8.98 -5.25
CA VAL A 123 0.93 -7.55 -5.04
C VAL A 123 2.32 -6.96 -4.91
N TYR A 124 2.74 -6.22 -5.93
CA TYR A 124 3.97 -5.45 -5.95
C TYR A 124 3.71 -4.03 -5.48
N ALA A 125 4.32 -3.59 -4.39
CA ALA A 125 4.32 -2.21 -3.93
C ALA A 125 5.67 -1.56 -4.24
N LYS A 126 5.64 -0.39 -4.87
CA LYS A 126 6.80 0.47 -5.09
C LYS A 126 6.56 1.83 -4.48
N VAL A 127 7.56 2.38 -3.82
CA VAL A 127 7.56 3.69 -3.16
C VAL A 127 8.81 4.45 -3.63
N GLU A 128 8.63 5.66 -4.17
CA GLU A 128 9.73 6.47 -4.69
C GLU A 128 9.77 7.85 -4.03
N HIS A 129 10.91 8.22 -3.45
CA HIS A 129 11.08 9.50 -2.79
C HIS A 129 11.19 10.64 -3.79
N ASP A 130 10.24 11.57 -3.77
CA ASP A 130 10.15 12.66 -4.75
C ASP A 130 11.15 13.81 -4.49
N GLY A 131 11.87 13.77 -3.37
CA GLY A 131 12.84 14.79 -2.99
C GLY A 131 12.26 16.13 -2.53
N LYS A 132 10.92 16.26 -2.44
CA LYS A 132 10.27 17.50 -2.06
C LYS A 132 10.03 17.53 -0.56
N ARG A 133 10.51 18.61 0.07
CA ARG A 133 10.18 18.94 1.44
C ARG A 133 8.88 19.75 1.45
N ARG A 134 7.79 19.21 1.98
CA ARG A 134 6.57 19.99 2.21
C ARG A 134 6.56 20.52 3.65
N GLN A 135 6.38 21.83 3.80
CA GLN A 135 6.06 22.42 5.09
C GLN A 135 4.60 22.09 5.41
N THR A 136 4.36 21.42 6.53
CA THR A 136 3.03 21.35 7.14
C THR A 136 2.75 22.71 7.74
N GLN A 137 1.66 23.35 7.31
CA GLN A 137 1.08 24.50 8.02
C GLN A 137 0.58 24.06 9.39
#